data_AF-A0AAV6WGL3-F1
#
_entry.id   AF-A0AAV6WGL3-F1
#
_cell.length_a   1.000
_cell.length_b   1.000
_cell.length_c   1.000
_cell.angle_alpha   90.00
_cell.angle_beta   90.00
_cell.angle_gamma   90.00
#
_symmetry.space_group_name_H-M   'P 1'
#
loop_
_entity.id
_entity.type
_entity.pdbx_description
1 polymer ?
#
loop_
_entity_poly.entity_id
_entity_poly.type
_entity_poly.pdbx_seq_one_letter_code
_entity_poly.pdbx_strand_id
1 'polypeptide(L)' 'MQTPLDSSSVDVAVFCLSLMGINFPSYLQEANRVLKPRGWLLIAEVKSRFDPNTGDN' A
#
# COMPACT_ATOMS: atom_id res chain seq x y z
N MET A 1 -11.06 -1.20 -3.14
CA MET A 1 -10.76 -2.65 -3.17
C MET A 1 -10.93 -3.17 -1.76
N GLN A 2 -11.52 -4.35 -1.59
CA GLN A 2 -11.77 -4.96 -0.29
C GLN A 2 -11.25 -6.40 -0.34
N THR A 3 -10.33 -6.74 0.54
CA THR A 3 -9.80 -8.10 0.66
C THR A 3 -10.75 -8.96 1.49
N PRO A 4 -10.77 -10.30 1.28
CA PRO A 4 -11.58 -11.21 2.09
C PRO A 4 -11.04 -11.43 3.50
N LEU A 5 -10.01 -10.67 3.92
CA LEU A 5 -9.37 -10.81 5.22
C LEU A 5 -10.11 -10.00 6.29
N ASP A 6 -10.13 -10.54 7.50
CA ASP A 6 -10.67 -9.85 8.66
C ASP A 6 -9.79 -8.64 9.05
N SER A 7 -10.39 -7.68 9.74
CA SER A 7 -9.67 -6.52 10.24
C SER A 7 -8.65 -6.94 11.31
N SER A 8 -7.48 -6.32 11.33
CA SER A 8 -6.39 -6.63 12.27
C SER A 8 -6.05 -8.13 12.35
N SER A 9 -6.03 -8.81 11.21
CA SER A 9 -5.73 -10.24 11.10
C SER A 9 -4.28 -10.51 10.70
N VAL A 10 -3.60 -9.58 10.02
CA VAL A 10 -2.23 -9.79 9.51
C VAL A 10 -1.19 -8.99 10.30
N ASP A 11 -0.01 -9.58 10.49
CA ASP A 11 1.13 -8.94 11.15
C ASP A 11 1.99 -8.10 10.18
N VAL A 12 1.99 -8.47 8.89
CA VAL A 12 2.78 -7.82 7.84
C VAL A 12 1.96 -7.68 6.56
N ALA A 13 1.96 -6.49 5.96
CA ALA A 13 1.44 -6.22 4.63
C ALA A 13 2.58 -5.77 3.71
N VAL A 14 2.68 -6.33 2.50
CA VAL A 14 3.75 -6.03 1.54
C VAL A 14 3.16 -5.54 0.22
N PHE A 15 3.56 -4.36 -0.20
CA PHE A 15 3.32 -3.83 -1.55
C PHE A 15 4.62 -3.91 -2.34
N CYS A 16 4.65 -4.73 -3.38
CA CYS A 16 5.83 -4.93 -4.23
C CYS A 16 5.49 -4.58 -5.68
N LEU A 17 5.94 -3.41 -6.14
CA LEU A 17 5.72 -2.88 -7.48
C LEU A 17 4.22 -2.90 -7.87
N SER A 18 3.35 -2.62 -6.92
CA SER A 18 1.89 -2.85 -7.03
C SER A 18 1.08 -1.56 -6.83
N LEU A 19 1.69 -0.50 -6.31
CA LEU A 19 1.10 0.84 -6.17
C LEU A 19 1.14 1.60 -7.50
N MET A 20 0.64 0.95 -8.56
CA MET A 20 0.66 1.52 -9.90
C MET A 20 -0.58 2.34 -10.26
N GLY A 21 -1.67 2.19 -9.50
CA GLY A 21 -2.95 2.82 -9.78
C GLY A 21 -3.10 4.20 -9.12
N ILE A 22 -3.83 5.10 -9.78
CA ILE A 22 -4.22 6.43 -9.29
C ILE A 22 -4.94 6.35 -7.93
N ASN A 23 -5.57 5.20 -7.65
CA ASN A 23 -6.30 4.91 -6.41
C ASN A 23 -5.47 4.21 -5.33
N PHE A 24 -4.13 4.30 -5.37
CA PHE A 24 -3.26 3.69 -4.35
C PHE A 24 -3.60 4.05 -2.89
N PRO A 25 -4.17 5.23 -2.54
CA PRO A 25 -4.57 5.51 -1.16
C PRO A 25 -5.63 4.54 -0.64
N SER A 26 -6.52 4.05 -1.51
CA SER A 26 -7.54 3.06 -1.13
C SER A 26 -6.92 1.69 -0.81
N TYR A 27 -5.79 1.36 -1.44
CA TYR A 27 -5.06 0.11 -1.16
C TYR A 27 -4.35 0.19 0.20
N LEU A 28 -3.78 1.36 0.51
CA LEU A 28 -3.16 1.62 1.82
C LEU A 28 -4.17 1.62 2.97
N GLN A 29 -5.37 2.18 2.74
CA GLN A 29 -6.47 2.12 3.72
C GLN A 29 -6.90 0.68 4.00
N GLU A 30 -7.03 -0.13 2.95
CA GLU A 30 -7.38 -1.54 3.10
C GLU A 30 -6.27 -2.34 3.79
N ALA A 31 -5.01 -2.07 3.46
CA ALA A 31 -3.87 -2.67 4.17
C ALA A 31 -3.87 -2.31 5.66
N ASN A 32 -4.15 -1.04 6.01
CA ASN A 32 -4.26 -0.62 7.40
C ASN A 32 -5.40 -1.36 8.13
N ARG A 33 -6.56 -1.52 7.49
CA ARG A 33 -7.68 -2.25 8.07
C ARG A 33 -7.30 -3.69 8.42
N VAL A 34 -6.61 -4.41 7.54
CA VAL A 34 -6.21 -5.81 7.80
C VAL A 34 -5.02 -5.93 8.74
N LEU A 35 -4.18 -4.90 8.84
CA LEU A 35 -2.98 -4.90 9.68
C LEU A 35 -3.35 -4.81 11.16
N LYS A 36 -2.66 -5.62 11.98
CA LYS A 36 -2.75 -5.50 13.44
C LYS A 36 -2.15 -4.19 13.91
N PRO A 37 -2.61 -3.65 15.06
CA PRO A 37 -1.91 -2.56 15.73
C PRO A 37 -0.43 -2.92 15.91
N ARG A 38 0.47 -2.02 15.50
CA ARG A 38 1.93 -2.21 15.50
C ARG A 38 2.47 -3.26 14.52
N GLY A 39 1.65 -3.68 13.55
CA GLY A 39 2.11 -4.50 12.42
C GLY A 39 3.01 -3.72 11.45
N TRP A 40 3.61 -4.43 10.51
CA TRP A 40 4.56 -3.86 9.54
C TRP A 40 3.92 -3.66 8.18
N LEU A 41 4.08 -2.46 7.62
CA LEU A 41 3.74 -2.16 6.24
C LEU A 41 5.02 -1.95 5.44
N LEU A 42 5.30 -2.87 4.51
CA LEU A 42 6.48 -2.83 3.65
C LEU A 42 6.08 -2.40 2.25
N ILE A 43 6.75 -1.36 1.71
CA ILE A 43 6.49 -0.83 0.38
C ILE A 43 7.79 -0.87 -0.41
N ALA A 44 7.82 -1.69 -1.46
CA ALA A 44 8.90 -1.79 -2.42
C ALA A 44 8.37 -1.27 -3.77
N GLU A 45 8.75 -0.05 -4.12
CA GLU A 45 8.32 0.64 -5.33
C GLU A 45 9.51 1.30 -6.01
N VAL A 46 9.37 1.60 -7.30
CA VAL A 46 10.40 2.36 -8.02
C VAL A 46 10.41 3.82 -7.55
N LYS A 47 11.60 4.35 -7.24
CA LYS A 47 11.78 5.71 -6.70
C LYS A 47 11.15 6.80 -7.58
N SER A 48 11.16 6.62 -8.90
CA SER A 48 10.58 7.56 -9.87
C SER A 48 9.08 7.81 -9.64
N ARG A 49 8.35 6.87 -9.03
CA ARG A 49 6.92 7.02 -8.70
C ARG A 49 6.66 8.09 -7.63
N PHE A 50 7.64 8.32 -6.77
CA PHE A 50 7.54 9.26 -5.66
C PHE A 50 8.39 10.50 -5.89
N ASP A 51 8.97 10.67 -7.08
CA ASP A 51 9.75 11.83 -7.41
C ASP A 51 8.80 12.97 -7.80
N PRO A 52 8.66 14.04 -6.97
CA PRO A 52 7.74 15.15 -7.25
C PRO A 52 8.14 15.95 -8.50
N ASN A 53 9.35 15.70 -9.04
CA ASN A 53 9.88 16.35 -10.23
C ASN A 53 9.56 15.58 -11.53
N THR A 54 9.02 14.36 -11.44
CA THR A 54 8.50 13.64 -12.62
C THR A 54 7.02 13.99 -12.77
N GLY A 55 6.74 15.26 -12.99
CA GLY A 55 5.52 15.63 -13.70
C GLY A 55 5.67 15.08 -15.12
N ASP A 56 4.75 14.22 -15.53
CA ASP A 56 4.55 13.92 -16.93
C ASP A 56 4.48 15.26 -17.68
N ASN A 57 5.36 15.47 -18.67
CA ASN A 57 5.24 16.57 -19.61
C ASN A 57 3.94 16.42 -20.42
#